data_AF-A0A0S8BT21-F1
#
_entry.id   AF-A0A0S8BT21-F1
#
_cell.length_a   1.000
_cell.length_b   1.000
_cell.length_c   1.000
_cell.angle_alpha   90.00
_cell.angle_beta   90.00
_cell.angle_gamma   90.00
#
_symmetry.space_group_name_H-M   'P 1'
#
loop_
_entity.id
_entity.type
_entity.pdbx_description
1 polymer ?
#
loop_
_entity_poly.entity_id
_entity_poly.type
_entity_poly.pdbx_seq_one_letter_code
_entity_poly.pdbx_strand_id
1 'polypeptide(L)'
;MPQCKKCGKKGLFLKIEGDTGLCLACNEGFAQEGKILTQKIIEAKNEATASKDTKKLVSLCKSIEAYGNDLVALHRAYNLQPSQELLDLIGTYKKMGEQAEK
;
A
#
# COMPACT_ATOMS: atom_id res chain seq x y z
N MET A 1 -22.52 -18.67 -7.98
CA MET A 1 -22.42 -18.72 -6.50
C MET A 1 -21.34 -17.74 -6.08
N PRO A 2 -21.61 -16.83 -5.12
CA PRO A 2 -20.60 -15.89 -4.64
C PRO A 2 -19.34 -16.61 -4.17
N GLN A 3 -18.17 -16.09 -4.54
CA GLN A 3 -16.87 -16.64 -4.16
C GLN A 3 -15.88 -15.52 -3.85
N CYS A 4 -15.18 -15.63 -2.71
CA CYS A 4 -14.12 -14.69 -2.35
C CYS A 4 -12.87 -14.91 -3.21
N LYS A 5 -12.35 -13.83 -3.80
CA LYS A 5 -11.12 -13.85 -4.62
C LYS A 5 -9.85 -14.18 -3.83
N LYS A 6 -9.82 -13.96 -2.51
CA LYS A 6 -8.65 -14.23 -1.65
C LYS A 6 -8.65 -15.64 -1.07
N CYS A 7 -9.67 -15.99 -0.30
CA CYS A 7 -9.71 -17.24 0.45
C CYS A 7 -10.48 -18.37 -0.25
N GLY A 8 -11.09 -18.10 -1.41
CA GLY A 8 -11.84 -19.10 -2.18
C GLY A 8 -13.15 -19.56 -1.55
N LYS A 9 -13.55 -19.00 -0.39
CA LYS A 9 -14.81 -19.33 0.28
C LYS A 9 -15.98 -19.11 -0.67
N LYS A 10 -16.90 -20.09 -0.73
CA LYS A 10 -18.12 -20.09 -1.56
C LYS A 10 -19.35 -20.20 -0.65
N GLY A 11 -20.45 -19.56 -1.01
CA GLY A 11 -21.70 -19.69 -0.25
C GLY A 11 -22.85 -18.91 -0.88
N LEU A 12 -24.07 -19.46 -0.90
CA LEU A 12 -25.24 -18.75 -1.43
C LEU A 12 -25.51 -17.45 -0.66
N PHE A 13 -25.24 -17.45 0.66
CA PHE A 13 -25.37 -16.30 1.56
C PHE A 13 -24.04 -15.58 1.81
N LEU A 14 -22.98 -15.92 1.07
CA LEU A 14 -21.68 -15.29 1.25
C LEU A 14 -21.73 -13.86 0.68
N LYS A 15 -21.62 -12.87 1.58
CA LYS A 15 -21.49 -11.46 1.19
C LYS A 15 -20.10 -11.20 0.62
N ILE A 16 -20.07 -10.62 -0.57
CA ILE A 16 -18.88 -10.22 -1.30
C ILE A 16 -18.95 -8.71 -1.52
N GLU A 17 -17.87 -8.01 -1.20
CA GLU A 17 -17.71 -6.59 -1.47
C GLU A 17 -17.61 -6.37 -2.98
N GLY A 18 -18.43 -5.46 -3.51
CA GLY A 18 -18.58 -5.25 -4.95
C GLY A 18 -17.29 -4.79 -5.63
N ASP A 19 -16.55 -3.89 -5.00
CA ASP A 19 -15.33 -3.30 -5.55
C ASP A 19 -14.14 -4.26 -5.49
N THR A 20 -14.01 -5.02 -4.41
CA THR A 20 -12.82 -5.86 -4.16
C THR A 20 -13.03 -7.33 -4.53
N GLY A 21 -14.28 -7.82 -4.58
CA GLY A 21 -14.57 -9.24 -4.75
C GLY A 21 -14.16 -10.09 -3.54
N LEU A 22 -13.97 -9.46 -2.37
CA LEU A 22 -13.56 -10.12 -1.14
C LEU A 22 -14.78 -10.40 -0.25
N CYS A 23 -14.71 -11.46 0.55
CA CYS A 23 -15.65 -11.60 1.66
C CYS A 23 -15.32 -10.60 2.77
N LEU A 24 -16.30 -10.30 3.62
CA LEU A 24 -16.17 -9.33 4.72
C LEU A 24 -14.87 -9.49 5.54
N ALA A 25 -14.53 -10.72 5.94
CA ALA A 25 -13.33 -10.99 6.73
C ALA A 25 -12.03 -10.70 5.96
N CYS A 26 -11.96 -11.06 4.67
CA CYS A 26 -10.78 -10.73 3.85
C CYS A 26 -10.71 -9.23 3.55
N ASN A 27 -11.85 -8.56 3.38
CA ASN A 27 -11.89 -7.12 3.16
C ASN A 27 -11.42 -6.36 4.41
N GLU A 28 -11.84 -6.80 5.60
CA GLU A 28 -11.41 -6.23 6.87
C GLU A 28 -9.90 -6.39 7.10
N GLY A 29 -9.37 -7.59 6.83
CA GLY A 29 -7.92 -7.83 6.89
C GLY A 29 -7.14 -6.93 5.93
N PHE A 30 -7.57 -6.86 4.67
CA PHE A 30 -6.98 -5.96 3.68
C PHE A 30 -7.02 -4.49 4.13
N ALA A 31 -8.17 -4.03 4.65
CA ALA A 31 -8.32 -2.66 5.12
C ALA A 31 -7.42 -2.35 6.33
N GLN A 32 -7.29 -3.28 7.27
CA GLN A 32 -6.45 -3.11 8.45
C GLN A 32 -4.96 -3.06 8.09
N GLU A 33 -4.48 -4.04 7.31
CA GLU A 33 -3.08 -4.09 6.84
C GLU A 33 -2.77 -2.88 5.96
N GLY A 34 -3.66 -2.55 5.03
CA GLY A 34 -3.52 -1.41 4.12
C GLY A 34 -3.49 -0.07 4.86
N LYS A 35 -4.31 0.09 5.92
CA LYS A 35 -4.30 1.29 6.76
C LYS A 35 -2.97 1.48 7.48
N ILE A 36 -2.38 0.40 8.02
CA ILE A 36 -1.08 0.48 8.72
C ILE A 36 0.02 0.94 7.76
N LEU A 37 0.09 0.34 6.57
CA LEU A 37 1.09 0.72 5.57
C LEU A 37 0.90 2.14 5.06
N THR A 38 -0.36 2.53 4.78
CA THR A 38 -0.70 3.89 4.35
C THR A 38 -0.32 4.92 5.41
N GLN A 39 -0.57 4.63 6.69
CA GLN A 39 -0.19 5.51 7.79
C GLN A 39 1.33 5.73 7.84
N LYS A 40 2.11 4.64 7.75
CA LYS A 40 3.59 4.73 7.72
C LYS A 40 4.12 5.54 6.54
N ILE A 41 3.48 5.42 5.37
CA ILE A 41 3.81 6.23 4.18
C ILE A 41 3.55 7.71 4.46
N ILE A 42 2.39 8.04 5.03
CA ILE A 42 2.01 9.43 5.35
C ILE A 42 2.98 10.03 6.38
N GLU A 43 3.30 9.29 7.44
CA GLU A 43 4.24 9.72 8.46
C GLU A 43 5.62 10.00 7.87
N ALA A 44 6.17 9.04 7.11
CA ALA A 44 7.46 9.21 6.46
C ALA A 44 7.48 10.37 5.44
N LYS A 45 6.37 10.58 4.70
CA LYS A 45 6.20 11.70 3.77
C LYS A 45 6.20 13.05 4.51
N ASN A 46 5.45 13.15 5.60
CA ASN A 46 5.38 14.37 6.41
C ASN A 46 6.76 14.70 6.99
N GLU A 47 7.46 13.69 7.51
CA GLU A 47 8.83 13.85 7.98
C GLU A 47 9.80 14.24 6.87
N ALA A 48 9.66 13.66 5.66
CA ALA A 48 10.54 13.97 4.54
C ALA A 48 10.36 15.42 4.08
N THR A 49 9.11 15.91 4.09
CA THR A 49 8.77 17.29 3.73
C THR A 49 9.27 18.29 4.77
N ALA A 50 9.27 17.92 6.06
CA ALA A 50 9.76 18.77 7.14
C ALA A 50 11.29 18.69 7.35
N SER A 51 11.94 17.63 6.86
CA SER A 51 13.37 17.41 7.07
C SER A 51 14.21 18.34 6.21
N LYS A 52 15.17 19.01 6.86
CA LYS A 52 16.25 19.75 6.19
C LYS A 52 17.54 18.93 6.06
N ASP A 53 17.56 17.75 6.68
CA ASP A 53 18.71 16.84 6.65
C ASP A 53 18.58 15.90 5.45
N THR A 54 19.57 15.98 4.55
CA THR A 54 19.62 15.21 3.31
C THR A 54 19.75 13.71 3.56
N LYS A 55 20.52 13.28 4.57
CA LYS A 55 20.68 11.86 4.91
C LYS A 55 19.38 11.28 5.45
N LYS A 56 18.69 12.04 6.32
CA LYS A 56 17.36 11.68 6.82
C LYS A 56 16.34 11.62 5.68
N LEU A 57 16.38 12.57 4.75
CA LEU A 57 15.49 12.59 3.58
C LEU A 57 15.68 11.34 2.71
N VAL A 58 16.91 10.94 2.41
CA VAL A 58 17.21 9.70 1.66
C VAL A 58 16.66 8.47 2.39
N SER A 59 16.87 8.39 3.70
CA SER A 59 16.34 7.27 4.52
C SER A 59 14.81 7.22 4.52
N LEU A 60 14.15 8.37 4.59
CA LEU A 60 12.70 8.47 4.56
C LEU A 60 12.15 8.10 3.17
N CYS A 61 12.83 8.54 2.10
CA CYS A 61 12.49 8.15 0.73
C CYS A 61 12.58 6.63 0.52
N LYS A 62 13.65 5.99 1.00
CA LYS A 62 13.79 4.52 1.00
C LYS A 62 12.70 3.82 1.81
N SER A 63 12.31 4.40 2.95
CA SER A 63 11.21 3.87 3.77
C SER A 63 9.86 3.96 3.06
N ILE A 64 9.58 5.10 2.40
CA ILE A 64 8.35 5.29 1.60
C ILE A 64 8.31 4.30 0.43
N GLU A 65 9.43 4.10 -0.27
CA GLU A 65 9.54 3.08 -1.31
C GLU A 65 9.26 1.68 -0.77
N ALA A 66 9.85 1.31 0.37
CA ALA A 66 9.62 0.00 0.99
C ALA A 66 8.15 -0.20 1.37
N TYR A 67 7.55 0.73 2.12
CA TYR A 67 6.14 0.63 2.53
C TYR A 67 5.18 0.67 1.35
N GLY A 68 5.49 1.44 0.31
CA GLY A 68 4.72 1.46 -0.92
C GLY A 68 4.76 0.11 -1.64
N ASN A 69 5.95 -0.51 -1.74
CA ASN A 69 6.09 -1.85 -2.32
C ASN A 69 5.37 -2.91 -1.49
N ASP A 70 5.41 -2.83 -0.16
CA ASP A 70 4.63 -3.71 0.72
C ASP A 70 3.12 -3.55 0.47
N LEU A 71 2.65 -2.31 0.26
CA LEU A 71 1.26 -2.05 -0.05
C LEU A 71 0.87 -2.60 -1.43
N VAL A 72 1.76 -2.51 -2.43
CA VAL A 72 1.57 -3.17 -3.73
C VAL A 72 1.51 -4.69 -3.58
N ALA A 73 2.40 -5.27 -2.77
CA ALA A 73 2.40 -6.69 -2.49
C ALA A 73 1.11 -7.14 -1.79
N LEU A 74 0.58 -6.32 -0.87
CA LEU A 74 -0.71 -6.54 -0.22
C LEU A 74 -1.84 -6.59 -1.25
N HIS A 75 -1.93 -5.60 -2.14
CA HIS A 75 -2.96 -5.60 -3.21
C HIS A 75 -2.89 -6.89 -4.04
N ARG A 76 -1.69 -7.26 -4.50
CA ARG A 76 -1.49 -8.49 -5.27
C ARG A 76 -1.86 -9.74 -4.47
N ALA A 77 -1.50 -9.81 -3.19
CA ALA A 77 -1.83 -10.93 -2.32
C ALA A 77 -3.34 -11.11 -2.14
N TYR A 78 -4.12 -10.03 -2.25
CA TYR A 78 -5.58 -10.04 -2.21
C TYR A 78 -6.24 -10.14 -3.60
N ASN A 79 -5.47 -10.39 -4.66
CA ASN A 79 -5.93 -10.39 -6.06
C ASN A 79 -6.58 -9.06 -6.48
N LEU A 80 -6.06 -7.96 -5.92
CA LEU A 80 -6.45 -6.59 -6.24
C LEU A 80 -5.37 -5.91 -7.07
N GLN A 81 -5.80 -4.97 -7.90
CA GLN A 81 -4.88 -4.14 -8.66
C GLN A 81 -4.44 -2.94 -7.80
N PRO A 82 -3.13 -2.68 -7.64
CA PRO A 82 -2.67 -1.47 -6.98
C PRO A 82 -3.08 -0.24 -7.79
N SER A 83 -3.35 0.87 -7.11
CA SER A 83 -3.67 2.14 -7.76
C SER A 83 -2.45 2.74 -8.46
N GLN A 84 -2.68 3.46 -9.56
CA GLN A 84 -1.62 4.18 -10.25
C GLN A 84 -0.97 5.23 -9.35
N GLU A 85 -1.75 5.89 -8.50
CA GLU A 85 -1.26 6.86 -7.51
C GLU A 85 -0.21 6.28 -6.57
N LEU A 86 -0.39 5.03 -6.13
CA LEU A 86 0.60 4.34 -5.29
C LEU A 86 1.91 4.10 -6.05
N LEU A 87 1.81 3.67 -7.31
CA LEU A 87 2.98 3.42 -8.16
C LEU A 87 3.72 4.73 -8.48
N ASP A 88 3.00 5.81 -8.76
CA ASP A 88 3.56 7.15 -8.96
C ASP A 88 4.21 7.70 -7.70
N LEU A 89 3.62 7.47 -6.53
CA LEU A 89 4.22 7.84 -5.24
C LEU A 89 5.56 7.14 -5.03
N ILE A 90 5.63 5.81 -5.23
CA ILE A 90 6.88 5.04 -5.13
C ILE A 90 7.92 5.59 -6.11
N GLY A 91 7.54 5.81 -7.37
CA GLY A 91 8.43 6.35 -8.40
C GLY A 91 8.95 7.75 -8.08
N THR A 92 8.11 8.60 -7.49
CA THR A 92 8.47 9.97 -7.10
C THR A 92 9.51 9.96 -5.98
N TYR A 93 9.27 9.22 -4.89
CA TYR A 93 10.19 9.20 -3.75
C TYR A 93 11.49 8.46 -4.05
N LYS A 94 11.47 7.47 -4.94
CA LYS A 94 12.68 6.85 -5.46
C LYS A 94 13.60 7.87 -6.14
N LYS A 95 13.06 8.63 -7.10
CA LYS A 95 13.81 9.68 -7.80
C LYS A 95 14.30 10.77 -6.85
N MET A 96 13.47 11.15 -5.87
CA MET A 96 13.83 12.16 -4.88
C MET A 96 15.00 11.70 -4.00
N GLY A 97 15.01 10.43 -3.58
CA GLY A 97 16.13 9.83 -2.86
C GLY A 97 17.41 9.83 -3.70
N GLU A 98 17.33 9.40 -4.96
CA GLU A 98 18.47 9.36 -5.88
C GLU A 98 19.08 10.76 -6.14
N GLN A 99 18.24 11.81 -6.18
CA GLN A 99 18.69 13.19 -6.32
C GLN A 99 19.36 13.73 -5.06
N ALA A 100 18.89 13.32 -3.88
CA ALA A 100 19.47 13.72 -2.60
C ALA A 100 20.77 12.97 -2.25
N GLU A 101 21.04 11.83 -2.91
CA GLU A 101 22.31 11.10 -2.79
C GLU A 101 23.44 11.67 -3.68
N LYS A 102 23.12 12.55 -4.64
CA LYS A 102 24.09 13.22 -5.53
C LYS A 102 24.61 14.53 -4.94
#